data_AF-A0A067MMB6-F1
#
_entry.id   AF-A0A067MMB6-F1
#
_cell.length_a   1.000
_cell.length_b   1.000
_cell.length_c   1.000
_cell.angle_alpha   90.00
_cell.angle_beta   90.00
_cell.angle_gamma   90.00
#
_symmetry.space_group_name_H-M   'P 1'
#
loop_
_entity.id
_entity.type
_entity.pdbx_description
1 polymer ?
#
loop_
_entity_poly.entity_id
_entity_poly.type
_entity_poly.pdbx_seq_one_letter_code
_entity_poly.pdbx_strand_id
1 'polypeptide(L)'
;MPLCLSYFSHADRFLVLHPTFKTDYMCHQEWPDSWIEQALMLIRQVWKANYAPRAQVPASMSTTTELCSGGLYNFNRYRKEKRVTATSDTIDQLEAYLTQDSFHVDDPLAYWNEKCASSTWPELAQMALDYLTIPATSVDVEHAFSCGQQTVFLYWHSLSSRTIHASLVFGDRCKQGLVIDDDLVKLLQDKRS
;
A
#
# COMPACT_ATOMS: atom_id res chain seq x y z
N MET A 1 -27.31 -7.14 -16.16
CA MET A 1 -26.01 -7.41 -15.52
C MET A 1 -25.11 -6.18 -15.64
N PRO A 2 -25.03 -5.30 -14.63
CA PRO A 2 -24.16 -4.10 -14.69
C PRO A 2 -23.10 -4.03 -13.58
N LEU A 3 -22.89 -5.09 -12.79
CA LEU A 3 -21.97 -5.08 -11.64
C LEU A 3 -20.50 -5.41 -11.97
N CYS A 4 -20.18 -5.76 -13.23
CA CYS A 4 -18.81 -6.16 -13.58
C CYS A 4 -17.87 -4.96 -13.84
N LEU A 5 -18.40 -3.80 -14.25
CA LEU A 5 -17.58 -2.68 -14.72
C LEU A 5 -16.88 -1.89 -13.61
N SER A 6 -17.45 -1.82 -12.40
CA SER A 6 -16.83 -1.09 -11.27
C SER A 6 -15.82 -1.95 -10.50
N TYR A 7 -16.02 -3.26 -10.44
CA TYR A 7 -15.09 -4.18 -9.78
C TYR A 7 -13.81 -4.42 -10.59
N PHE A 8 -13.88 -4.29 -11.92
CA PHE A 8 -12.74 -4.49 -12.81
C PHE A 8 -11.70 -3.36 -12.76
N SER A 9 -12.09 -2.14 -12.38
CA SER A 9 -11.25 -0.94 -12.55
C SER A 9 -10.10 -0.78 -11.55
N HIS A 10 -10.02 -1.65 -10.54
CA HIS A 10 -8.91 -1.66 -9.58
C HIS A 10 -8.01 -2.88 -9.78
N ALA A 11 -8.58 -4.02 -10.15
CA ALA A 11 -7.85 -5.27 -10.33
C ALA A 11 -6.85 -5.20 -11.50
N ASP A 12 -7.23 -4.51 -12.58
CA ASP A 12 -6.41 -4.24 -13.75
C ASP A 12 -5.07 -3.57 -13.39
N ARG A 13 -5.09 -2.62 -12.44
CA ARG A 13 -3.88 -1.89 -12.02
C ARG A 13 -2.90 -2.76 -11.25
N PHE A 14 -3.40 -3.67 -10.40
CA PHE A 14 -2.56 -4.60 -9.67
C PHE A 14 -1.85 -5.58 -10.61
N LEU A 15 -2.56 -6.10 -11.62
CA LEU A 15 -2.03 -7.08 -12.55
C LEU A 15 -0.87 -6.53 -13.39
N VAL A 16 -1.02 -5.31 -13.91
CA VAL A 16 0.02 -4.69 -14.75
C VAL A 16 1.30 -4.38 -13.95
N LEU A 17 1.17 -4.00 -12.68
CA LEU A 17 2.32 -3.72 -11.79
C LEU A 17 2.94 -5.00 -11.18
N HIS A 18 2.32 -6.16 -11.40
CA HIS A 18 2.88 -7.43 -10.94
C HIS A 18 3.89 -7.98 -11.97
N PRO A 19 5.15 -8.24 -11.58
CA PRO A 19 6.21 -8.67 -12.52
C PRO A 19 5.87 -9.93 -13.31
N THR A 20 5.18 -10.88 -12.67
CA THR A 20 4.75 -12.16 -13.28
C THR A 20 3.58 -12.02 -14.26
N PHE A 21 2.62 -11.14 -14.00
CA PHE A 21 1.34 -11.14 -14.73
C PHE A 21 1.30 -10.08 -15.84
N LYS A 22 1.81 -8.86 -15.58
CA LYS A 22 1.86 -7.72 -16.52
C LYS A 22 0.63 -7.68 -17.46
N THR A 23 0.86 -7.53 -18.76
CA THR A 23 -0.14 -7.64 -19.83
C THR A 23 -0.23 -9.06 -20.39
N ASP A 24 0.80 -9.89 -20.18
CA ASP A 24 0.86 -11.28 -20.66
C ASP A 24 -0.30 -12.13 -20.14
N TYR A 25 -0.63 -11.98 -18.85
CA TYR A 25 -1.78 -12.64 -18.24
C TYR A 25 -3.10 -12.21 -18.88
N MET A 26 -3.28 -10.92 -19.18
CA MET A 26 -4.51 -10.41 -19.80
C MET A 26 -4.68 -10.97 -21.22
N CYS A 27 -3.57 -11.06 -21.97
CA CYS A 27 -3.55 -11.67 -23.30
C CYS A 27 -3.88 -13.18 -23.23
N HIS A 28 -3.28 -13.91 -22.29
CA HIS A 28 -3.57 -15.34 -22.09
C HIS A 28 -5.02 -15.62 -21.65
N GLN A 29 -5.64 -14.69 -20.93
CA GLN A 29 -7.06 -14.77 -20.55
C GLN A 29 -8.01 -14.28 -21.65
N GLU A 30 -7.49 -13.99 -22.85
CA GLU A 30 -8.25 -13.53 -24.01
C GLU A 30 -9.07 -12.25 -23.72
N TRP A 31 -8.52 -11.35 -22.91
CA TRP A 31 -9.18 -10.08 -22.64
C TRP A 31 -9.23 -9.22 -23.90
N PRO A 32 -10.29 -8.42 -24.10
CA PRO A 32 -10.35 -7.50 -25.22
C PRO A 32 -9.17 -6.52 -25.20
N ASP A 33 -8.52 -6.32 -26.36
CA ASP A 33 -7.38 -5.39 -26.47
C ASP A 33 -7.72 -3.99 -25.95
N SER A 34 -8.96 -3.53 -26.18
CA SER A 34 -9.45 -2.25 -25.66
C SER A 34 -9.41 -2.14 -24.14
N TRP A 35 -9.56 -3.24 -23.41
CA TRP A 35 -9.46 -3.26 -21.95
C TRP A 35 -8.01 -3.21 -21.49
N ILE A 36 -7.11 -3.89 -22.20
CA ILE A 36 -5.67 -3.85 -21.94
C ILE A 36 -5.15 -2.43 -22.17
N GLU A 37 -5.53 -1.80 -23.28
CA GLU A 37 -5.20 -0.41 -23.58
C GLU A 37 -5.76 0.55 -22.53
N GLN A 38 -6.99 0.35 -22.08
CA GLN A 38 -7.59 1.14 -21.01
C GLN A 38 -6.83 1.01 -19.69
N ALA A 39 -6.45 -0.20 -19.29
CA ALA A 39 -5.68 -0.44 -18.08
C ALA A 39 -4.31 0.28 -18.14
N LEU A 40 -3.60 0.17 -19.27
CA LEU A 40 -2.35 0.88 -19.51
C LEU A 40 -2.53 2.40 -19.49
N MET A 41 -3.60 2.91 -20.11
CA MET A 41 -3.92 4.35 -20.07
C MET A 41 -4.18 4.83 -18.64
N LEU A 42 -4.96 4.10 -17.86
CA LEU A 42 -5.28 4.46 -16.47
C LEU A 42 -4.01 4.49 -15.61
N ILE A 43 -3.14 3.49 -15.74
CA ILE A 43 -1.84 3.46 -15.02
C ILE A 43 -0.97 4.64 -15.42
N ARG A 44 -0.83 4.92 -16.72
CA ARG A 44 -0.07 6.08 -17.21
C ARG A 44 -0.64 7.39 -16.69
N GLN A 45 -1.96 7.52 -16.61
CA GLN A 45 -2.63 8.70 -16.06
C GLN A 45 -2.34 8.86 -14.56
N VAL A 46 -2.49 7.79 -13.78
CA VAL A 46 -2.19 7.80 -12.33
C VAL A 46 -0.72 8.10 -12.08
N TRP A 47 0.18 7.48 -12.84
CA TRP A 47 1.61 7.74 -12.78
C TRP A 47 1.90 9.23 -12.97
N LYS A 48 1.41 9.82 -14.07
CA LYS A 48 1.59 11.25 -14.37
C LYS A 48 0.99 12.17 -13.31
N ALA A 49 -0.14 11.79 -12.73
CA ALA A 49 -0.84 12.61 -11.74
C ALA A 49 -0.17 12.60 -10.36
N ASN A 50 0.26 11.43 -9.88
CA ASN A 50 0.55 11.20 -8.46
C ASN A 50 2.00 10.81 -8.16
N TYR A 51 2.71 10.21 -9.12
CA TYR A 51 3.99 9.53 -8.87
C TYR A 51 5.15 10.08 -9.70
N ALA A 52 4.87 10.60 -10.89
CA ALA A 52 5.84 11.25 -11.74
C ALA A 52 6.47 12.43 -10.97
N PRO A 53 7.81 12.51 -10.89
CA PRO A 53 8.45 13.62 -10.19
C PRO A 53 8.13 14.92 -10.93
N ARG A 54 7.33 15.76 -10.26
CA ARG A 54 6.99 17.09 -10.74
C ARG A 54 8.28 17.90 -10.76
N ALA A 55 8.71 18.33 -11.95
CA ALA A 55 9.78 19.31 -12.10
C ALA A 55 9.47 20.49 -11.17
N GLN A 56 10.27 20.64 -10.11
CA GLN A 56 10.06 21.71 -9.14
C GLN A 56 10.48 23.02 -9.79
N VAL A 57 9.50 23.83 -10.20
CA VAL A 57 9.70 25.27 -10.32
C VAL A 57 9.83 25.81 -8.90
N PRO A 58 10.90 26.54 -8.55
CA PRO A 58 11.05 27.08 -7.21
C PRO A 58 10.08 28.25 -7.04
N ALA A 59 8.95 28.04 -6.36
CA ALA A 59 8.05 29.13 -6.00
C ALA A 59 7.33 28.86 -4.66
N SER A 60 7.80 29.58 -3.66
CA SER A 60 7.10 30.20 -2.52
C SER A 60 5.99 29.44 -1.79
N MET A 61 6.28 29.25 -0.50
CA MET A 61 5.40 29.29 0.68
C MET A 61 3.89 29.30 0.43
N SER A 62 3.24 28.19 0.76
CA SER A 62 1.87 28.18 1.28
C SER A 62 1.82 27.26 2.49
N THR A 63 1.93 27.86 3.67
CA THR A 63 1.61 27.24 4.95
C THR A 63 0.10 27.04 5.02
N THR A 64 -0.36 25.81 5.17
CA THR A 64 -1.68 25.56 5.75
C THR A 64 -1.52 24.40 6.74
N THR A 65 -1.63 24.80 8.00
CA THR A 65 -1.53 23.98 9.20
C THR A 65 -2.80 23.13 9.35
N GLU A 66 -2.66 21.81 9.45
CA GLU A 66 -3.66 20.98 10.14
C GLU A 66 -3.04 19.74 10.84
N LEU A 67 -3.14 19.81 12.17
CA LEU A 67 -3.11 18.83 13.27
C LEU A 67 -1.98 17.79 13.50
N CYS A 68 -1.40 17.94 14.70
CA CYS A 68 -1.07 16.94 15.73
C CYS A 68 -1.18 15.44 15.38
N SER A 69 -0.04 14.75 15.32
CA SER A 69 0.26 13.60 16.19
C SER A 69 1.73 13.22 16.03
N GLY A 70 2.46 13.11 17.14
CA GLY A 70 3.86 12.67 17.17
C GLY A 70 3.96 11.21 16.72
N GLY A 71 4.05 10.99 15.41
CA GLY A 71 4.36 9.69 14.83
C GLY A 71 5.85 9.42 14.93
N LEU A 72 6.21 8.29 15.57
CA LEU A 72 7.57 7.78 15.82
C LEU A 72 8.40 7.50 14.54
N TYR A 73 7.90 7.85 13.35
CA TYR A 73 8.58 7.68 12.07
C TYR A 73 7.99 8.67 11.06
N ASN A 74 8.72 9.75 10.77
CA ASN A 74 8.31 10.72 9.75
C ASN A 74 8.76 10.22 8.37
N PHE A 75 8.07 9.21 7.85
CA PHE A 75 8.33 8.62 6.53
C PHE A 75 8.36 9.68 5.41
N ASN A 76 7.56 10.75 5.56
CA ASN A 76 7.54 11.87 4.62
C ASN A 76 8.87 12.64 4.56
N ARG A 77 9.62 12.72 5.66
CA ARG A 77 10.95 13.36 5.70
C ARG A 77 12.00 12.51 4.98
N TYR A 78 12.04 11.21 5.25
CA TYR A 78 12.94 10.28 4.54
C TYR A 78 12.64 10.24 3.02
N ARG A 79 11.36 10.26 2.67
CA ARG A 79 10.86 10.30 1.29
C ARG A 79 11.29 11.57 0.53
N LYS A 80 11.43 12.70 1.21
CA LYS A 80 11.84 13.98 0.62
C LYS A 80 13.35 14.03 0.35
N GLU A 81 14.16 13.46 1.24
CA GLU A 81 15.63 13.40 1.11
C GLU A 81 16.05 12.57 -0.12
N LYS A 82 15.41 11.41 -0.34
CA LYS A 82 15.73 10.52 -1.47
C LYS A 82 15.32 11.10 -2.83
N ARG A 83 14.21 11.86 -2.88
CA ARG A 83 13.66 12.49 -4.10
C ARG A 83 14.56 13.57 -4.73
N VAL A 84 15.51 14.15 -3.99
CA VAL A 84 16.38 15.23 -4.51
C VAL A 84 17.44 14.70 -5.49
N THR A 85 17.66 13.37 -5.56
CA THR A 85 18.74 12.77 -6.36
C THR A 85 18.33 12.27 -7.74
N ALA A 86 17.03 12.21 -8.08
CA ALA A 86 16.53 11.64 -9.33
C ALA A 86 15.73 12.68 -10.13
N THR A 87 16.39 13.43 -11.01
CA THR A 87 15.73 14.35 -11.93
C THR A 87 16.28 14.19 -13.35
N SER A 88 15.48 13.61 -14.25
CA SER A 88 15.22 14.10 -15.63
C SER A 88 14.50 13.06 -16.53
N ASP A 89 14.57 11.75 -16.25
CA ASP A 89 14.14 10.69 -17.20
C ASP A 89 13.01 9.78 -16.67
N THR A 90 11.92 10.33 -16.16
CA THR A 90 11.00 9.56 -15.29
C THR A 90 9.71 9.08 -15.93
N ILE A 91 9.33 9.58 -17.11
CA ILE A 91 8.34 8.87 -17.95
C ILE A 91 8.98 7.56 -18.45
N ASP A 92 10.30 7.55 -18.62
CA ASP A 92 11.05 6.39 -19.10
C ASP A 92 10.98 5.21 -18.13
N GLN A 93 10.89 5.41 -16.81
CA GLN A 93 10.84 4.31 -15.84
C GLN A 93 9.63 3.39 -16.02
N LEU A 94 8.42 3.98 -16.13
CA LEU A 94 7.19 3.20 -16.30
C LEU A 94 7.20 2.50 -17.67
N GLU A 95 7.57 3.20 -18.74
CA GLU A 95 7.63 2.62 -20.09
C GLU A 95 8.72 1.55 -20.20
N ALA A 96 9.89 1.73 -19.56
CA ALA A 96 10.95 0.73 -19.49
C ALA A 96 10.49 -0.54 -18.77
N TYR A 97 9.73 -0.41 -17.69
CA TYR A 97 9.15 -1.56 -17.00
C TYR A 97 8.09 -2.28 -17.85
N LEU A 98 7.21 -1.52 -18.52
CA LEU A 98 6.19 -2.08 -19.42
C LEU A 98 6.79 -2.77 -20.65
N THR A 99 7.95 -2.30 -21.12
CA THR A 99 8.67 -2.90 -22.25
C THR A 99 9.47 -4.14 -21.86
N GLN A 100 9.86 -4.25 -20.59
CA GLN A 100 10.51 -5.46 -20.08
C GLN A 100 9.52 -6.64 -20.12
N ASP A 101 10.01 -7.83 -20.46
CA ASP A 101 9.20 -9.05 -20.42
C ASP A 101 8.64 -9.35 -19.02
N SER A 102 7.56 -10.12 -18.96
CA SER A 102 7.07 -10.71 -17.72
C SER A 102 8.06 -11.77 -17.24
N PHE A 103 8.28 -11.84 -15.93
CA PHE A 103 9.14 -12.86 -15.33
C PHE A 103 8.54 -13.33 -14.02
N HIS A 104 8.71 -14.62 -13.73
CA HIS A 104 8.18 -15.23 -12.52
C HIS A 104 8.89 -14.66 -11.28
N VAL A 105 8.09 -14.13 -10.36
CA VAL A 105 8.51 -13.67 -9.04
C VAL A 105 7.59 -14.31 -8.00
N ASP A 106 8.19 -14.94 -6.98
CA ASP A 106 7.45 -15.59 -5.90
C ASP A 106 6.83 -14.56 -4.93
N ASP A 107 7.58 -13.51 -4.57
CA ASP A 107 7.10 -12.40 -3.75
C ASP A 107 7.25 -11.05 -4.49
N PRO A 108 6.17 -10.53 -5.09
CA PRO A 108 6.20 -9.26 -5.80
C PRO A 108 6.50 -8.08 -4.88
N LEU A 109 6.11 -8.13 -3.60
CA LEU A 109 6.37 -7.05 -2.65
C LEU A 109 7.85 -7.00 -2.27
N ALA A 110 8.50 -8.15 -2.09
CA ALA A 110 9.94 -8.22 -1.87
C ALA A 110 10.72 -7.63 -3.06
N TYR A 111 10.34 -7.99 -4.28
CA TYR A 111 10.96 -7.47 -5.50
C TYR A 111 10.90 -5.93 -5.58
N TRP A 112 9.71 -5.35 -5.36
CA TRP A 112 9.55 -3.90 -5.41
C TRP A 112 10.25 -3.19 -4.24
N ASN A 113 10.32 -3.81 -3.06
CA ASN A 113 11.11 -3.30 -1.94
C ASN A 113 12.61 -3.26 -2.26
N GLU A 114 13.15 -4.29 -2.90
CA GLU A 114 14.55 -4.32 -3.33
C GLU A 114 14.85 -3.22 -4.36
N LYS A 115 13.97 -3.02 -5.34
CA LYS A 115 14.10 -1.94 -6.33
C LYS A 115 13.99 -0.55 -5.71
N CYS A 116 13.16 -0.39 -4.69
CA CYS A 116 13.05 0.85 -3.92
C CYS A 116 14.32 1.11 -3.09
N ALA A 117 14.88 0.06 -2.45
CA ALA A 117 16.11 0.15 -1.68
C ALA A 117 17.33 0.48 -2.56
N SER A 118 17.46 -0.22 -3.68
CA SER A 118 18.54 -0.07 -4.67
C SER A 118 18.49 1.25 -5.44
N SER A 119 17.42 2.04 -5.27
CA SER A 119 17.22 3.36 -5.90
C SER A 119 17.29 3.35 -7.43
N THR A 120 17.09 2.18 -8.06
CA THR A 120 17.06 2.04 -9.52
C THR A 120 15.80 2.68 -10.08
N TRP A 121 14.63 2.38 -9.50
CA TRP A 121 13.32 2.94 -9.88
C TRP A 121 12.49 3.30 -8.63
N PRO A 122 12.91 4.32 -7.86
CA PRO A 122 12.32 4.60 -6.56
C PRO A 122 10.86 5.08 -6.66
N GLU A 123 10.50 5.83 -7.71
CA GLU A 123 9.13 6.32 -7.91
C GLU A 123 8.18 5.21 -8.35
N LEU A 124 8.62 4.37 -9.30
CA LEU A 124 7.83 3.26 -9.81
C LEU A 124 7.62 2.19 -8.74
N ALA A 125 8.69 1.85 -8.01
CA ALA A 125 8.58 0.93 -6.89
C ALA A 125 7.61 1.43 -5.82
N GLN A 126 7.57 2.75 -5.57
CA GLN A 126 6.59 3.31 -4.65
C GLN A 126 5.15 3.13 -5.15
N MET A 127 4.89 3.40 -6.43
CA MET A 127 3.55 3.17 -7.02
C MET A 127 3.16 1.69 -6.95
N ALA A 128 4.07 0.80 -7.32
CA ALA A 128 3.83 -0.63 -7.28
C ALA A 128 3.52 -1.13 -5.87
N LEU A 129 4.27 -0.70 -4.86
CA LEU A 129 4.00 -1.03 -3.47
C LEU A 129 2.64 -0.48 -3.01
N ASP A 130 2.34 0.79 -3.28
CA ASP A 130 1.08 1.41 -2.86
C ASP A 130 -0.14 0.65 -3.40
N TYR A 131 -0.06 0.13 -4.63
CA TYR A 131 -1.11 -0.73 -5.19
C TYR A 131 -1.03 -2.16 -4.65
N LEU A 132 0.09 -2.86 -4.78
CA LEU A 132 0.18 -4.28 -4.42
C LEU A 132 -0.06 -4.59 -2.94
N THR A 133 0.07 -3.60 -2.05
CA THR A 133 -0.23 -3.77 -0.62
C THR A 133 -1.73 -3.65 -0.30
N ILE A 134 -2.56 -3.18 -1.24
CA ILE A 134 -4.01 -3.12 -1.05
C ILE A 134 -4.55 -4.55 -1.13
N PRO A 135 -5.21 -5.06 -0.08
CA PRO A 135 -5.77 -6.40 -0.11
C PRO A 135 -6.80 -6.51 -1.23
N ALA A 136 -6.71 -7.58 -2.02
CA ALA A 136 -7.58 -7.80 -3.17
C ALA A 136 -9.05 -8.02 -2.80
N THR A 137 -9.34 -8.34 -1.53
CA THR A 137 -10.70 -8.63 -1.04
C THR A 137 -10.94 -8.00 0.33
N SER A 138 -12.20 -7.73 0.67
CA SER A 138 -12.60 -7.33 2.03
C SER A 138 -12.55 -8.48 3.05
N VAL A 139 -12.25 -9.71 2.62
CA VAL A 139 -12.28 -10.92 3.46
C VAL A 139 -11.33 -10.79 4.64
N ASP A 140 -10.13 -10.23 4.45
CA ASP A 140 -9.17 -10.05 5.55
C ASP A 140 -9.71 -9.09 6.62
N VAL A 141 -10.40 -8.03 6.19
CA VAL A 141 -11.03 -7.05 7.07
C VAL A 141 -12.24 -7.67 7.78
N GLU A 142 -13.07 -8.41 7.05
CA GLU A 142 -14.22 -9.14 7.61
C GLU A 142 -13.80 -10.22 8.60
N HIS A 143 -12.69 -10.92 8.32
CA HIS A 143 -12.11 -11.91 9.22
C HIS A 143 -11.58 -11.26 10.51
N ALA A 144 -10.92 -10.10 10.41
CA ALA A 144 -10.51 -9.32 11.58
C ALA A 144 -11.72 -8.88 12.43
N PHE A 145 -12.82 -8.43 11.79
CA PHE A 145 -14.05 -8.08 12.48
C PHE A 145 -14.74 -9.30 13.13
N SER A 146 -14.78 -10.44 12.44
CA SER A 146 -15.38 -11.68 12.95
C SER A 146 -14.58 -12.24 14.14
N CYS A 147 -13.25 -12.26 14.04
CA CYS A 147 -12.37 -12.61 15.16
C CYS A 147 -12.54 -11.65 16.34
N GLY A 148 -12.69 -10.36 16.05
CA GLY A 148 -13.01 -9.35 17.04
C GLY A 148 -14.32 -9.65 17.74
N GLN A 149 -15.37 -10.00 16.99
CA GLN A 149 -16.71 -10.26 17.51
C GLN A 149 -16.75 -11.33 18.61
N GLN A 150 -15.93 -12.39 18.52
CA GLN A 150 -15.84 -13.40 19.58
C GLN A 150 -15.21 -12.88 20.88
N THR A 151 -14.23 -11.96 20.77
CA THR A 151 -13.65 -11.26 21.93
C THR A 151 -14.64 -10.23 22.50
N VAL A 152 -15.49 -9.69 21.63
CA VAL A 152 -16.47 -8.63 21.90
C VAL A 152 -17.72 -9.14 22.62
N PHE A 153 -18.31 -10.27 22.23
CA PHE A 153 -19.66 -10.59 22.70
C PHE A 153 -19.77 -10.98 24.19
N LEU A 154 -18.69 -11.45 24.83
CA LEU A 154 -18.76 -12.03 26.18
C LEU A 154 -18.58 -11.03 27.35
N TYR A 155 -18.02 -9.85 27.11
CA TYR A 155 -17.61 -8.91 28.19
C TYR A 155 -18.29 -7.53 28.13
N TRP A 156 -19.28 -7.34 27.26
CA TRP A 156 -19.62 -6.02 26.70
C TRP A 156 -20.95 -5.40 27.11
N HIS A 157 -21.36 -5.55 28.36
CA HIS A 157 -22.51 -4.78 28.87
C HIS A 157 -22.10 -3.37 29.34
N SER A 158 -20.83 -2.95 29.21
CA SER A 158 -20.37 -1.64 29.75
C SER A 158 -19.17 -0.96 29.07
N LEU A 159 -18.61 -1.49 27.97
CA LEU A 159 -17.39 -0.89 27.36
C LEU A 159 -17.70 0.21 26.34
N SER A 160 -16.87 1.27 26.34
CA SER A 160 -16.96 2.36 25.37
C SER A 160 -16.30 2.01 24.03
N SER A 161 -16.79 2.59 22.92
CA SER A 161 -16.25 2.37 21.55
C SER A 161 -14.73 2.52 21.43
N ARG A 162 -14.14 3.42 22.22
CA ARG A 162 -12.68 3.60 22.28
C ARG A 162 -11.95 2.39 22.89
N THR A 163 -12.49 1.82 23.98
CA THR A 163 -11.91 0.67 24.70
C THR A 163 -11.98 -0.59 23.85
N ILE A 164 -13.10 -0.71 23.14
CA ILE A 164 -13.40 -1.73 22.14
C ILE A 164 -12.34 -1.73 21.04
N HIS A 165 -12.13 -0.58 20.40
CA HIS A 165 -11.17 -0.45 19.31
C HIS A 165 -9.74 -0.71 19.78
N ALA A 166 -9.37 -0.17 20.94
CA ALA A 166 -8.05 -0.40 21.54
C ALA A 166 -7.80 -1.90 21.82
N SER A 167 -8.80 -2.61 22.34
CA SER A 167 -8.69 -4.05 22.65
C SER A 167 -8.55 -4.90 21.38
N LEU A 168 -9.28 -4.55 20.31
CA LEU A 168 -9.19 -5.24 19.03
C LEU A 168 -7.81 -5.07 18.39
N VAL A 169 -7.33 -3.82 18.28
CA VAL A 169 -6.01 -3.51 17.71
C VAL A 169 -4.89 -4.13 18.55
N PHE A 170 -5.02 -4.10 19.87
CA PHE A 170 -4.05 -4.72 20.77
C PHE A 170 -4.03 -6.25 20.60
N GLY A 171 -5.19 -6.91 20.59
CA GLY A 171 -5.29 -8.35 20.41
C GLY A 171 -4.74 -8.82 19.06
N ASP A 172 -5.02 -8.08 17.97
CA ASP A 172 -4.46 -8.36 16.64
C ASP A 172 -2.92 -8.26 16.63
N ARG A 173 -2.37 -7.20 17.23
CA ARG A 173 -0.91 -7.04 17.35
C ARG A 173 -0.25 -8.12 18.19
N CYS A 174 -0.90 -8.60 19.26
CA CYS A 174 -0.42 -9.75 20.02
C CYS A 174 -0.39 -11.02 19.16
N LYS A 175 -1.44 -11.29 18.37
CA LYS A 175 -1.49 -12.45 17.46
C LYS A 175 -0.39 -12.40 16.39
N GLN A 176 -0.05 -11.21 15.92
CA GLN A 176 1.03 -10.99 14.95
C GLN A 176 2.43 -11.02 15.59
N GLY A 177 2.54 -11.22 16.90
CA GLY A 177 3.82 -11.21 17.62
C GLY A 177 4.50 -9.83 17.66
N LEU A 178 3.75 -8.76 17.38
CA LEU A 178 4.25 -7.38 17.38
C LEU A 178 4.31 -6.77 18.78
N VAL A 179 3.76 -7.46 19.78
CA VAL A 179 3.82 -7.10 21.19
C VAL A 179 4.81 -8.04 21.87
N ILE A 180 5.86 -7.47 22.45
CA ILE A 180 6.83 -8.23 23.24
C ILE A 180 6.19 -8.53 24.59
N ASP A 181 5.85 -9.79 24.83
CA ASP A 181 5.14 -10.23 26.04
C ASP A 181 5.92 -9.86 27.32
N ASP A 182 7.25 -9.93 27.30
CA ASP A 182 8.11 -9.57 28.44
C ASP A 182 8.00 -8.08 28.82
N ASP A 183 7.93 -7.19 27.83
CA ASP A 183 7.78 -5.75 28.07
C ASP A 183 6.36 -5.43 28.56
N LEU A 184 5.37 -6.18 28.09
CA LEU A 184 3.99 -6.04 28.56
C LEU A 184 3.85 -6.43 30.04
N VAL A 185 4.44 -7.56 30.42
CA VAL A 185 4.43 -8.06 31.80
C VAL A 185 5.13 -7.06 32.73
N LYS A 186 6.27 -6.51 32.33
CA LYS A 186 6.96 -5.45 33.08
C LYS A 186 6.08 -4.20 33.24
N LEU A 187 5.45 -3.74 32.17
CA LEU A 187 4.61 -2.54 32.19
C LEU A 187 3.39 -2.73 33.11
N LEU A 188 2.78 -3.92 33.13
CA LEU A 188 1.67 -4.24 34.02
C LEU A 188 2.10 -4.35 35.49
N GLN A 189 3.31 -4.85 35.77
CA GLN A 189 3.88 -4.90 37.11
C GLN A 189 4.17 -3.49 37.65
N ASP A 190 4.74 -2.61 36.82
CA ASP A 190 5.08 -1.23 37.19
C ASP A 190 3.83 -0.37 37.47
N LYS A 191 2.73 -0.64 36.76
CA LYS A 191 1.41 -0.03 36.99
C LYS A 191 0.70 -0.48 38.27
N ARG A 192 1.14 -1.58 38.88
CA ARG A 192 0.52 -2.16 40.09
C ARG A 192 1.15 -1.62 41.39
N SER A 193 2.34 -1.02 41.30
CA SER A 193 3.02 -0.35 42.41
C SER A 193 2.61 1.11 42.57
#